data_AF-A0A0F6H8N9-F1
#
_entry.id   AF-A0A0F6H8N9-F1
#
_cell.length_a   1.000
_cell.length_b   1.000
_cell.length_c   1.000
_cell.angle_alpha   90.00
_cell.angle_beta   90.00
_cell.angle_gamma   90.00
#
_symmetry.space_group_name_H-M   'P 1'
#
loop_
_entity.id
_entity.type
_entity.pdbx_description
1 polymer ?
#
loop_
_entity_poly.entity_id
_entity_poly.type
_entity_poly.pdbx_seq_one_letter_code
_entity_poly.pdbx_strand_id
1 'polypeptide(L)'
;MTQITKKHLRTKVSREASVTLLSDRYKKEAERILKVLDLVELNLKLIEEEIQEALKKNKAYVQTIMSMPGIGMITSLAIKANSISHSLWVVR
;
A
#
# COMPACT_ATOMS: atom_id res chain seq x y z
N MET A 1 -34.48 -5.35 1.46
CA MET A 1 -33.04 -5.36 1.82
C MET A 1 -32.26 -6.00 0.70
N THR A 2 -31.40 -5.25 0.01
CA THR A 2 -30.47 -5.80 -0.98
C THR A 2 -29.37 -6.56 -0.25
N GLN A 3 -29.19 -7.86 -0.55
CA GLN A 3 -28.13 -8.66 0.08
C GLN A 3 -26.77 -8.35 -0.55
N ILE A 4 -26.07 -7.37 0.02
CA ILE A 4 -24.67 -7.09 -0.31
C ILE A 4 -23.78 -7.93 0.62
N THR A 5 -22.78 -8.62 0.04
CA THR A 5 -21.84 -9.46 0.77
C THR A 5 -20.41 -9.07 0.40
N LYS A 6 -19.40 -9.49 1.19
CA LYS A 6 -18.00 -9.09 0.99
C LYS A 6 -17.47 -9.37 -0.44
N LYS A 7 -17.93 -10.44 -1.08
CA LYS A 7 -17.53 -10.78 -2.47
C LYS A 7 -17.93 -9.69 -3.48
N HIS A 8 -19.00 -8.93 -3.22
CA HIS A 8 -19.47 -7.84 -4.08
C HIS A 8 -18.66 -6.53 -3.92
N LEU A 9 -17.69 -6.48 -2.99
CA LEU A 9 -16.86 -5.30 -2.75
C LEU A 9 -15.40 -5.48 -3.19
N ARG A 10 -15.06 -6.62 -3.78
CA ARG A 10 -13.67 -7.00 -4.08
C ARG A 10 -13.09 -6.12 -5.20
N THR A 11 -13.82 -5.95 -6.29
CA THR A 11 -13.38 -5.19 -7.46
C THR A 11 -14.08 -3.85 -7.54
N LYS A 12 -13.44 -2.85 -8.12
CA LYS A 12 -14.03 -1.52 -8.33
C LYS A 12 -15.40 -1.60 -9.01
N VAL A 13 -15.50 -2.35 -10.11
CA VAL A 13 -16.76 -2.56 -10.86
C VAL A 13 -17.86 -3.14 -9.97
N SER A 14 -17.52 -4.12 -9.11
CA SER A 14 -18.49 -4.71 -8.19
C SER A 14 -18.94 -3.74 -7.09
N ARG A 15 -18.04 -2.86 -6.62
CA ARG A 15 -18.36 -1.80 -5.65
C ARG A 15 -19.30 -0.77 -6.28
N GLU A 16 -19.02 -0.32 -7.51
CA GLU A 16 -19.87 0.62 -8.25
C GLU A 16 -21.30 0.08 -8.43
N ALA A 17 -21.44 -1.19 -8.83
CA ALA A 17 -22.74 -1.86 -8.91
C ALA A 17 -23.42 -1.99 -7.54
N SER A 18 -22.66 -2.12 -6.44
CA SER A 18 -23.22 -2.17 -5.10
C SER A 18 -23.69 -0.79 -4.62
N VAL A 19 -23.02 0.30 -5.02
CA VAL A 19 -23.39 1.68 -4.67
C VAL A 19 -24.74 2.07 -5.27
N THR A 20 -25.03 1.64 -6.50
CA THR A 20 -26.32 1.94 -7.16
C THR A 20 -27.52 1.24 -6.51
N LEU A 21 -27.28 0.15 -5.77
CA LEU A 21 -28.30 -0.60 -5.03
C LEU A 21 -28.61 -0.02 -3.64
N LEU A 22 -27.88 1.02 -3.21
CA LEU A 22 -28.09 1.68 -1.93
C LEU A 22 -29.14 2.79 -2.04
N SER A 23 -29.89 3.01 -0.96
CA SER A 23 -30.77 4.17 -0.84
C SER A 23 -29.97 5.47 -0.80
N ASP A 24 -30.56 6.58 -1.25
CA ASP A 24 -29.92 7.91 -1.34
C ASP A 24 -29.21 8.36 -0.05
N ARG A 25 -29.75 8.02 1.12
CA ARG A 25 -29.14 8.30 2.43
C ARG A 25 -27.69 7.80 2.54
N TYR A 26 -27.39 6.63 2.01
CA TYR A 26 -26.08 5.99 2.11
C TYR A 26 -25.24 6.14 0.84
N LYS A 27 -25.89 6.45 -0.29
CA LYS A 27 -25.25 6.55 -1.60
C LYS A 27 -24.13 7.59 -1.62
N LYS A 28 -24.37 8.79 -1.07
CA LYS A 28 -23.37 9.87 -1.02
C LYS A 28 -22.08 9.46 -0.29
N GLU A 29 -22.23 8.78 0.85
CA GLU A 29 -21.10 8.32 1.64
C GLU A 29 -20.39 7.15 0.97
N ALA A 30 -21.14 6.23 0.35
CA ALA A 30 -20.57 5.12 -0.40
C ALA A 30 -19.76 5.58 -1.62
N GLU A 31 -20.22 6.61 -2.34
CA GLU A 31 -19.47 7.26 -3.42
C GLU A 31 -18.19 7.93 -2.92
N ARG A 32 -18.22 8.56 -1.73
CA ARG A 32 -17.03 9.15 -1.09
C ARG A 32 -16.00 8.07 -0.78
N ILE A 33 -16.43 6.97 -0.18
CA ILE A 33 -15.55 5.83 0.15
C ILE A 33 -14.95 5.21 -1.12
N LEU A 34 -15.75 5.08 -2.19
CA LEU A 34 -15.27 4.55 -3.46
C LEU A 34 -14.10 5.39 -4.03
N LYS A 35 -14.22 6.72 -4.01
CA LYS A 35 -13.14 7.62 -4.45
C LYS A 35 -11.88 7.50 -3.59
N VAL A 36 -12.04 7.34 -2.26
CA VAL A 36 -10.89 7.13 -1.37
C VAL A 36 -10.20 5.80 -1.67
N LEU A 37 -10.96 4.74 -1.96
CA LEU A 37 -10.39 3.46 -2.36
C LEU A 37 -9.58 3.56 -3.66
N ASP A 38 -10.06 4.30 -4.66
CA ASP A 38 -9.32 4.55 -5.89
C ASP A 38 -7.97 5.25 -5.63
N LEU A 39 -7.97 6.24 -4.73
CA LEU A 39 -6.74 6.95 -4.34
C LEU A 39 -5.76 6.02 -3.61
N VAL A 40 -6.25 5.15 -2.72
CA VAL A 40 -5.41 4.18 -2.03
C VAL A 40 -4.81 3.16 -3.01
N GLU A 41 -5.59 2.69 -3.99
CA GLU A 41 -5.08 1.80 -5.04
C GLU A 41 -3.99 2.47 -5.89
N LEU A 42 -4.12 3.76 -6.20
CA LEU A 42 -3.08 4.53 -6.89
C LEU A 42 -1.83 4.68 -6.02
N ASN A 43 -1.99 5.05 -4.75
CA ASN A 43 -0.88 5.22 -3.82
C ASN A 43 -0.09 3.92 -3.62
N LEU A 44 -0.76 2.76 -3.59
CA LEU A 44 -0.09 1.48 -3.50
C LEU A 44 0.83 1.23 -4.69
N LYS A 45 0.39 1.56 -5.92
CA LYS A 45 1.23 1.42 -7.12
C LYS A 45 2.46 2.34 -7.08
N LEU A 46 2.26 3.60 -6.67
CA LEU A 46 3.36 4.54 -6.52
C LEU A 46 4.40 4.05 -5.50
N ILE A 47 3.94 3.52 -4.36
CA ILE A 47 4.82 2.95 -3.34
C ILE A 47 5.57 1.72 -3.89
N GLU A 48 4.90 0.85 -4.66
CA GLU A 48 5.56 -0.30 -5.30
C GLU A 48 6.67 0.16 -6.27
N GLU A 49 6.42 1.18 -7.07
CA GLU A 49 7.42 1.77 -7.97
C GLU A 49 8.61 2.37 -7.20
N GLU A 50 8.34 3.15 -6.15
CA GLU A 50 9.38 3.72 -5.27
C GLU A 50 10.24 2.64 -4.61
N ILE A 51 9.62 1.55 -4.15
CA ILE A 51 10.35 0.41 -3.58
C ILE A 51 11.25 -0.23 -4.65
N GLN A 52 10.75 -0.45 -5.86
CA GLN A 52 11.55 -1.01 -6.95
C GLN A 52 12.74 -0.12 -7.31
N GLU A 53 12.56 1.20 -7.33
CA GLU A 53 13.66 2.13 -7.52
C GLU A 53 14.67 2.09 -6.37
N ALA A 54 14.20 2.05 -5.13
CA ALA A 54 15.05 1.96 -3.96
C ALA A 54 15.86 0.66 -3.94
N LEU A 55 15.27 -0.46 -4.36
CA LEU A 55 15.97 -1.75 -4.51
C LEU A 55 17.04 -1.69 -5.60
N LYS A 56 16.76 -1.06 -6.75
CA LYS A 56 17.74 -0.88 -7.83
C LYS A 56 18.94 -0.05 -7.37
N LYS A 57 18.69 1.07 -6.68
CA LYS A 57 19.76 1.96 -6.15
C LYS A 57 20.64 1.25 -5.11
N ASN A 58 20.09 0.30 -4.37
CA ASN A 58 20.73 -0.33 -3.21
C ASN A 58 21.04 -1.83 -3.39
N LYS A 59 21.13 -2.29 -4.64
CA LYS A 59 21.20 -3.71 -5.00
C LYS A 59 22.25 -4.50 -4.21
N ALA A 60 23.49 -4.00 -4.13
CA ALA A 60 24.58 -4.68 -3.44
C ALA A 60 24.33 -4.82 -1.92
N TYR A 61 23.83 -3.74 -1.29
CA TYR A 61 23.52 -3.74 0.14
C TYR A 61 22.38 -4.72 0.46
N VAL A 62 21.31 -4.67 -0.33
CA VAL A 62 20.14 -5.54 -0.16
C VAL A 62 20.53 -7.01 -0.31
N GLN A 63 21.30 -7.37 -1.35
CA GLN A 63 21.77 -8.73 -1.55
C GLN A 63 22.63 -9.24 -0.38
N THR A 64 23.48 -8.38 0.17
CA THR A 64 24.34 -8.74 1.32
C THR A 64 23.50 -9.02 2.56
N ILE A 65 22.53 -8.16 2.87
CA ILE A 65 21.67 -8.34 4.04
C ILE A 65 20.70 -9.53 3.86
N MET A 66 20.18 -9.74 2.64
CA MET A 66 19.34 -10.90 2.32
C MET A 66 20.07 -12.25 2.39
N SER A 67 21.41 -12.26 2.39
CA SER A 67 22.18 -13.48 2.63
C SER A 67 21.99 -14.03 4.05
N MET A 68 21.52 -13.17 4.98
CA MET A 68 21.16 -13.59 6.33
C MET A 68 19.79 -14.27 6.32
N PRO A 69 19.63 -15.41 7.02
CA PRO A 69 18.35 -16.11 7.08
C PRO A 69 17.28 -15.25 7.75
N GLY A 70 16.07 -15.25 7.17
CA GLY A 70 14.93 -14.52 7.69
C GLY A 70 14.83 -13.05 7.27
N ILE A 71 15.77 -12.53 6.47
CA ILE A 71 15.72 -11.14 5.98
C ILE A 71 15.26 -11.07 4.52
N GLY A 72 14.10 -10.44 4.31
CA GLY A 72 13.57 -10.15 2.97
C GLY A 72 13.96 -8.77 2.43
N MET A 73 13.59 -8.48 1.19
CA MET A 73 13.88 -7.23 0.49
C MET A 73 13.42 -5.98 1.27
N ILE A 74 12.16 -5.94 1.70
CA ILE A 74 11.58 -4.79 2.42
C ILE A 74 12.30 -4.60 3.77
N THR A 75 12.51 -5.69 4.51
CA THR A 75 13.20 -5.66 5.81
C THR A 75 14.63 -5.15 5.68
N SER A 76 15.35 -5.53 4.60
CA SER A 76 16.70 -5.01 4.35
C SER A 76 16.72 -3.49 4.12
N LEU A 77 15.74 -2.96 3.37
CA LEU A 77 15.62 -1.51 3.17
C LEU A 77 15.27 -0.78 4.49
N ALA A 78 14.42 -1.38 5.33
CA ALA A 78 14.07 -0.82 6.63
C ALA A 78 15.28 -0.73 7.58
N ILE A 79 16.13 -1.77 7.61
CA ILE A 79 17.38 -1.77 8.38
C ILE A 79 18.29 -0.63 7.92
N LYS A 80 18.42 -0.44 6.59
CA LYS A 80 19.20 0.67 6.03
C LYS A 80 18.66 2.03 6.48
N ALA A 81 17.36 2.26 6.38
CA ALA A 81 16.74 3.52 6.77
C ALA A 81 16.97 3.86 8.26
N ASN A 82 16.90 2.85 9.13
CA ASN A 82 17.15 3.02 10.56
C ASN A 82 18.63 3.31 10.87
N SER A 83 19.57 2.67 10.17
CA SER A 83 21.00 2.95 10.34
C SER A 83 21.39 4.39 9.99
N ILE A 84 20.73 4.98 8.99
CA ILE A 84 20.94 6.38 8.57
C ILE A 84 20.31 7.36 9.57
N SER A 85 19.12 7.02 10.11
CA SER A 85 18.43 7.87 11.08
C SER A 85 19.20 7.94 12.40
N HIS A 86 19.77 6.81 12.84
CA HIS A 86 20.57 6.75 14.07
C HIS A 86 21.88 7.54 13.95
N SER A 87 22.56 7.49 12.79
CA SER A 87 23.79 8.28 12.59
C SER A 87 23.51 9.79 12.54
N LEU A 88 22.38 10.22 12.00
CA LEU A 88 21.96 11.63 12.00
C LEU A 88 21.58 12.16 13.39
N TRP A 89 21.06 11.29 14.27
CA TRP A 89 20.67 11.68 15.63
C TRP A 89 21.87 11.82 16.57
N VAL A 90 22.93 11.01 16.37
CA VAL A 90 24.16 11.04 17.18
C VAL A 90 25.08 12.24 16.85
N VAL A 91 24.88 12.87 15.69
CA VAL A 91 25.72 14.00 15.21
C VAL A 91 25.08 15.39 15.47
N ARG A 92 23.94 15.44 16.18
CA ARG A 92 23.32 16.70 16.67
C ARG A 92 23.49 16.86 18.17
#